data_AF-A0A2W5T928-F1
#
_entry.id   AF-A0A2W5T928-F1
#
_cell.length_a   1.000
_cell.length_b   1.000
_cell.length_c   1.000
_cell.angle_alpha   90.00
_cell.angle_beta   90.00
_cell.angle_gamma   90.00
#
_symmetry.space_group_name_H-M   'P 1'
#
loop_
_entity.id
_entity.type
_entity.pdbx_description
1 polymer ?
#
loop_
_entity_poly.entity_id
_entity_poly.type
_entity_poly.pdbx_seq_one_letter_code
_entity_poly.pdbx_strand_id
1 'polypeptide(L)'
;MSADATPSWVLISVLFSTFPLEEDLALALHRVALDLYRSNSSAGLVDHGLAHGQVKNANKEAVVGSITGPVFEAELETERGKGEVRFILTRQGLDLLEARGREPKAGPRYLN
;
A
#
# COMPACT_ATOMS: atom_id res chain seq x y z
N MET A 1 -17.71 -7.49 -17.44
CA MET A 1 -17.69 -6.63 -16.24
C MET A 1 -16.74 -7.25 -15.22
N SER A 2 -15.47 -6.83 -15.24
CA SER A 2 -14.56 -6.97 -14.09
C SER A 2 -13.69 -5.73 -14.12
N ALA A 3 -13.87 -4.83 -13.15
CA ALA A 3 -13.04 -3.64 -13.04
C ALA A 3 -11.59 -4.07 -12.86
N ASP A 4 -10.73 -3.53 -13.72
CA ASP A 4 -9.28 -3.48 -13.74
C ASP A 4 -8.64 -3.49 -12.32
N ALA A 5 -8.54 -4.68 -11.72
CA ALA A 5 -7.91 -4.87 -10.41
C ALA A 5 -6.40 -4.93 -10.66
N THR A 6 -5.74 -3.77 -10.56
CA THR A 6 -4.28 -3.72 -10.55
C THR A 6 -3.80 -4.70 -9.48
N PRO A 7 -3.01 -5.72 -9.84
CA PRO A 7 -2.63 -6.71 -8.87
C PRO A 7 -1.86 -6.06 -7.72
N SER A 8 -2.20 -6.41 -6.48
CA SER A 8 -1.62 -5.80 -5.28
C SER A 8 -0.09 -5.93 -5.21
N TRP A 9 0.48 -6.97 -5.84
CA TRP A 9 1.93 -7.16 -5.99
C TRP A 9 2.60 -6.09 -6.88
N VAL A 10 1.86 -5.40 -7.73
CA VAL A 10 2.37 -4.23 -8.48
C VAL A 10 2.49 -3.04 -7.54
N LEU A 11 1.61 -2.93 -6.53
CA LEU A 11 1.50 -1.76 -5.66
C LEU A 11 2.58 -1.75 -4.57
N ILE A 12 2.86 -2.92 -3.99
CA ILE A 12 3.92 -3.08 -2.99
C ILE A 12 4.80 -4.27 -3.31
N SER A 13 6.09 -4.14 -3.01
CA SER A 13 7.05 -5.25 -3.06
C SER A 13 7.50 -5.62 -1.65
N VAL A 14 7.13 -6.82 -1.21
CA VAL A 14 7.46 -7.32 0.13
C VAL A 14 8.90 -7.79 0.15
N LEU A 15 9.70 -7.19 1.04
CA LEU A 15 11.11 -7.55 1.26
C LEU A 15 11.24 -8.62 2.34
N PHE A 16 10.37 -8.55 3.35
CA PHE A 16 10.36 -9.45 4.48
C PHE A 16 8.95 -9.52 5.06
N SER A 17 8.52 -10.70 5.49
CA SER A 17 7.29 -10.90 6.25
C SER A 17 7.44 -12.10 7.16
N THR A 18 7.02 -11.96 8.42
CA THR A 18 7.02 -13.06 9.40
C THR A 18 5.85 -14.02 9.23
N PHE A 19 4.86 -13.66 8.41
CA PHE A 19 3.68 -14.47 8.12
C PHE A 19 3.30 -14.36 6.64
N PRO A 20 2.49 -15.29 6.10
CA PRO A 20 1.94 -15.16 4.76
C PRO A 20 1.12 -13.88 4.64
N LEU A 21 1.47 -13.02 3.67
CA LEU A 21 0.76 -11.77 3.45
C LEU A 21 -0.43 -12.02 2.52
N GLU A 22 -1.65 -11.94 3.06
CA GLU A 22 -2.89 -12.05 2.29
C GLU A 22 -3.16 -10.78 1.49
N GLU A 23 -3.95 -10.90 0.42
CA GLU A 23 -4.20 -9.83 -0.53
C GLU A 23 -4.85 -8.59 0.12
N ASP A 24 -5.84 -8.80 0.98
CA ASP A 24 -6.54 -7.73 1.70
C ASP A 24 -5.59 -6.96 2.64
N LEU A 25 -4.69 -7.67 3.32
CA LEU A 25 -3.68 -7.04 4.17
C LEU A 25 -2.63 -6.28 3.37
N ALA A 26 -2.20 -6.81 2.22
CA ALA A 26 -1.31 -6.10 1.30
C ALA A 26 -1.94 -4.77 0.83
N LEU A 27 -3.24 -4.79 0.49
CA LEU A 27 -3.98 -3.59 0.10
C LEU A 27 -4.13 -2.58 1.26
N ALA A 28 -4.37 -3.06 2.48
CA ALA A 28 -4.44 -2.19 3.66
C ALA A 28 -3.09 -1.51 3.95
N LEU A 29 -2.00 -2.28 3.95
CA LEU A 29 -0.64 -1.76 4.11
C LEU A 29 -0.29 -0.73 3.04
N HIS A 30 -0.64 -1.03 1.79
CA HIS A 30 -0.45 -0.11 0.68
C HIS A 30 -1.18 1.23 0.91
N ARG A 31 -2.46 1.21 1.30
CA ARG A 31 -3.25 2.43 1.53
C ARG A 31 -2.62 3.30 2.61
N VAL A 32 -2.25 2.70 3.75
CA VAL A 32 -1.60 3.43 4.84
C VAL A 32 -0.25 3.98 4.38
N ALA A 33 0.58 3.19 3.70
CA ALA A 33 1.87 3.67 3.19
C ALA A 33 1.73 4.82 2.19
N LEU A 34 0.73 4.77 1.30
CA LEU A 34 0.43 5.84 0.36
C LEU A 34 0.03 7.14 1.07
N ASP A 35 -0.82 7.04 2.10
CA ASP A 35 -1.23 8.19 2.90
C ASP A 35 -0.04 8.79 3.68
N LEU A 36 0.83 7.95 4.24
CA LEU A 36 2.07 8.39 4.89
C LEU A 36 3.03 9.05 3.91
N TYR A 37 3.19 8.49 2.72
CA TYR A 37 4.01 9.07 1.65
C TYR A 37 3.51 10.46 1.23
N ARG A 38 2.19 10.61 1.01
CA ARG A 38 1.58 11.89 0.58
C ARG A 38 1.60 12.96 1.66
N SER A 39 1.37 12.57 2.91
CA SER A 39 1.36 13.51 4.05
C SER A 39 2.75 13.77 4.61
N ASN A 40 3.78 13.06 4.13
CA ASN A 40 5.13 13.04 4.69
C ASN A 40 5.13 12.73 6.21
N SER A 41 4.22 11.83 6.62
CA SER A 41 4.07 11.40 8.01
C SER A 41 4.97 10.22 8.33
N SER A 42 5.40 10.12 9.59
CA SER A 42 6.34 9.08 10.04
C SER A 42 5.68 7.74 10.36
N ALA A 43 4.41 7.73 10.78
CA ALA A 43 3.70 6.50 11.14
C ALA A 43 2.18 6.62 10.99
N GLY A 44 1.53 5.48 10.76
CA GLY A 44 0.09 5.36 10.59
C GLY A 44 -0.41 4.03 11.16
N LEU A 45 -1.69 3.98 11.54
CA LEU A 45 -2.31 2.77 12.08
C LEU A 45 -2.89 1.92 10.95
N VAL A 46 -2.77 0.61 11.11
CA VAL A 46 -3.46 -0.38 10.29
C VAL A 46 -4.48 -1.06 11.18
N ASP A 47 -5.72 -1.02 10.75
CA ASP A 47 -6.84 -1.72 11.37
C ASP A 47 -7.62 -2.39 10.24
N HIS A 48 -7.28 -3.64 9.93
CA HIS A 48 -7.89 -4.36 8.81
C HIS A 48 -8.12 -5.83 9.15
N GLY A 49 -9.40 -6.22 9.21
CA GLY A 49 -9.81 -7.57 9.53
C GLY A 49 -9.34 -7.95 10.93
N LEU A 50 -8.44 -8.93 11.01
CA LEU A 50 -7.85 -9.46 12.25
C LEU A 50 -6.40 -8.99 12.47
N ALA A 51 -5.90 -8.12 11.59
CA ALA A 51 -4.56 -7.55 11.67
C ALA A 51 -4.64 -6.09 12.13
N HIS A 52 -4.03 -5.80 13.29
CA HIS A 52 -3.99 -4.47 13.87
C HIS A 52 -2.55 -4.09 14.18
N GLY A 53 -2.16 -2.84 13.94
CA GLY A 53 -0.82 -2.39 14.29
C GLY A 53 -0.43 -1.06 13.68
N GLN A 54 0.87 -0.89 13.46
CA GLN A 54 1.45 0.37 13.02
C GLN A 54 2.37 0.17 11.83
N VAL A 55 2.22 1.03 10.82
CA VAL A 55 3.16 1.19 9.72
C VAL A 55 4.01 2.42 9.99
N LYS A 56 5.31 2.30 9.81
CA LYS A 56 6.31 3.35 9.95
C LYS A 56 6.97 3.59 8.59
N ASN A 57 7.12 4.86 8.24
CA ASN A 57 7.96 5.27 7.13
C ASN A 57 9.42 5.15 7.58
N ALA A 58 10.21 4.29 6.92
CA ALA A 58 11.62 4.13 7.23
C ALA A 58 12.46 5.36 6.84
N ASN A 59 11.86 6.32 6.12
CA ASN A 59 12.49 7.51 5.55
C ASN A 59 13.70 7.15 4.69
N LYS A 60 13.58 6.04 3.95
CA LYS A 60 14.59 5.48 3.07
C LYS A 60 13.97 5.14 1.72
N GLU A 61 14.75 5.27 0.67
CA GLU A 61 14.46 4.70 -0.65
C GLU A 61 15.25 3.40 -0.82
N ALA A 62 14.65 2.40 -1.47
CA ALA A 62 15.31 1.16 -1.83
C ALA A 62 15.23 0.91 -3.33
N VAL A 63 16.25 0.24 -3.86
CA VAL A 63 16.33 -0.24 -5.24
C VAL A 63 16.63 -1.74 -5.18
N VAL A 64 15.72 -2.57 -5.68
CA VAL A 64 15.87 -4.03 -5.75
C VAL A 64 15.62 -4.47 -7.19
N GLY A 65 16.70 -4.70 -7.93
CA GLY A 65 16.61 -4.96 -9.37
C GLY A 65 15.96 -3.77 -10.10
N SER A 66 14.80 -4.00 -10.72
CA SER A 66 13.99 -2.97 -11.38
C SER A 66 12.95 -2.31 -10.48
N ILE A 67 12.78 -2.78 -9.24
CA ILE A 67 11.81 -2.24 -8.28
C ILE A 67 12.47 -1.10 -7.51
N THR A 68 11.78 0.03 -7.40
CA THR A 68 12.27 1.21 -6.67
C THR A 68 11.14 1.91 -5.93
N GLY A 69 11.44 2.48 -4.77
CA GLY A 69 10.53 3.36 -4.03
C GLY A 69 10.84 3.48 -2.54
N PRO A 70 9.98 4.20 -1.80
CA PRO A 70 10.13 4.40 -0.37
C PRO A 70 9.84 3.10 0.42
N VAL A 71 10.59 2.92 1.50
CA VAL A 71 10.54 1.74 2.37
C VAL A 71 9.65 1.99 3.58
N PHE A 72 8.81 1.01 3.90
CA PHE A 72 7.93 1.00 5.06
C PHE A 72 8.10 -0.27 5.87
N GLU A 73 7.87 -0.14 7.17
CA GLU A 73 7.95 -1.22 8.15
C GLU A 73 6.62 -1.27 8.90
N ALA A 74 5.97 -2.42 8.92
CA ALA A 74 4.72 -2.65 9.64
C ALA A 74 4.96 -3.61 10.79
N GLU A 75 4.60 -3.21 12.00
CA GLU A 75 4.47 -4.08 13.17
C GLU A 75 3.00 -4.41 13.35
N LEU A 76 2.62 -5.68 13.25
CA LEU A 76 1.23 -6.13 13.22
C LEU A 76 0.96 -7.22 14.26
N GLU A 77 -0.15 -7.11 14.95
CA GLU A 77 -0.79 -8.16 15.75
C GLU A 77 -1.84 -8.85 14.89
N THR A 78 -1.69 -10.17 14.73
CA THR A 78 -2.63 -11.03 13.99
C THR A 78 -3.09 -12.18 14.87
N GLU A 79 -4.06 -12.98 14.44
CA GLU A 79 -4.46 -14.21 15.16
C GLU A 79 -3.31 -15.20 15.36
N ARG A 80 -2.29 -15.15 14.51
CA ARG A 80 -1.09 -16.00 14.60
C ARG A 80 -0.03 -15.43 15.54
N GLY A 81 -0.27 -14.25 16.10
CA GLY A 81 0.65 -13.52 16.99
C GLY A 81 1.19 -12.24 16.37
N LYS A 82 2.19 -11.67 17.05
CA LYS A 82 2.93 -10.46 16.62
C LYS A 82 3.89 -10.79 15.49
N GLY A 83 3.95 -9.93 14.49
CA GLY A 83 4.85 -10.07 13.36
C GLY A 83 5.24 -8.73 12.75
N GLU A 84 6.19 -8.77 11.82
CA GLU A 84 6.64 -7.61 11.07
C GLU A 84 6.59 -7.85 9.56
N VAL A 85 6.33 -6.77 8.81
CA VAL A 85 6.37 -6.76 7.35
C VAL A 85 7.22 -5.57 6.91
N ARG A 86 8.21 -5.80 6.06
CA ARG A 86 8.99 -4.73 5.41
C ARG A 86 8.72 -4.76 3.93
N PHE A 87 8.38 -3.61 3.37
CA PHE A 87 7.97 -3.52 1.98
C PHE A 87 8.37 -2.18 1.35
N ILE A 88 8.42 -2.19 0.01
CA ILE A 88 8.61 -1.01 -0.81
C ILE A 88 7.25 -0.62 -1.40
N LEU A 89 6.88 0.65 -1.28
CA LEU A 89 5.80 1.22 -2.09
C LEU A 89 6.37 1.50 -3.49
N THR A 90 5.95 0.74 -4.49
CA THR A 90 6.63 0.77 -5.79
C THR A 90 6.29 2.07 -6.55
N ARG A 91 7.26 2.63 -7.26
CA ARG A 91 7.00 3.78 -8.15
C ARG A 91 5.97 3.48 -9.23
N GLN A 92 6.00 2.26 -9.78
CA GLN A 92 5.00 1.80 -10.75
C GLN A 92 3.58 1.80 -10.14
N GLY A 93 3.44 1.38 -8.89
CA GLY A 93 2.18 1.43 -8.15
C GLY A 93 1.70 2.86 -7.89
N LEU A 94 2.63 3.77 -7.57
CA LEU A 94 2.34 5.20 -7.44
C LEU A 94 1.83 5.79 -8.76
N ASP A 95 2.55 5.57 -9.86
CA ASP A 95 2.23 6.10 -11.19
C ASP A 95 0.85 5.63 -11.69
N LEU A 96 0.52 4.34 -11.47
CA LEU A 96 -0.79 3.78 -11.83
C LEU A 96 -1.94 4.43 -11.07
N LEU A 97 -1.72 4.82 -9.81
CA LEU A 97 -2.74 5.44 -8.97
C LEU A 97 -2.85 6.93 -9.20
N GLU A 98 -1.75 7.63 -9.49
CA GLU A 98 -1.79 9.01 -9.96
C GLU A 98 -2.55 9.12 -11.30
N ALA A 99 -2.34 8.16 -12.21
CA ALA A 99 -3.08 8.08 -13.47
C ALA A 99 -4.60 7.89 -13.23
N ARG A 100 -5.01 7.04 -12.28
CA ARG A 100 -6.42 6.84 -11.91
C ARG A 100 -7.04 8.02 -11.15
N GLY A 101 -6.27 8.67 -10.26
CA GLY A 101 -6.71 9.87 -9.54
C GLY A 101 -6.98 11.07 -10.46
N ARG A 102 -6.49 11.02 -11.70
CA ARG A 102 -6.66 12.05 -12.73
C ARG A 102 -7.82 11.78 -13.70
N GLU A 103 -8.58 10.70 -13.54
CA GLU A 103 -9.82 10.52 -14.32
C GLU A 103 -10.83 11.60 -13.93
N PRO A 104 -11.25 12.48 -14.86
CA PRO A 104 -12.24 13.49 -14.55
C PRO A 104 -13.55 12.78 -14.19
N LYS A 105 -14.08 13.02 -12.99
CA LYS A 105 -15.46 12.66 -12.63
C LYS A 105 -16.38 13.16 -13.74
N ALA A 106 -16.83 12.27 -14.61
CA ALA A 106 -17.87 12.58 -15.57
C ALA A 106 -19.13 12.92 -14.77
N GLY A 107 -19.39 14.23 -14.61
CA GLY A 107 -20.60 14.72 -13.96
C GLY A 107 -21.83 14.16 -14.68
N PRO A 108 -22.94 13.91 -13.96
CA PRO A 108 -24.15 13.39 -14.58
C PRO A 108 -24.61 14.35 -15.68
N ARG A 109 -24.65 13.84 -16.90
CA ARG A 109 -25.16 14.55 -18.07
C ARG A 109 -26.67 14.61 -17.93
N TYR A 110 -27.17 15.66 -17.28
CA TYR A 110 -28.60 15.98 -17.33
C TYR A 110 -28.96 16.26 -18.79
N LEU A 111 -29.70 15.35 -19.43
CA LEU A 111 -30.39 15.63 -20.67
C LEU A 111 -31.57 16.55 -20.32
N ASN A 112 -31.57 17.76 -20.89
CA ASN A 112 -32.77 18.56 -21.10
C ASN A 112 -33.34 18.24 -22.48
#